data_AF-A0A2P2LFR1-F1
#
_entry.id   AF-A0A2P2LFR1-F1
#
_cell.length_a   1.000
_cell.length_b   1.000
_cell.length_c   1.000
_cell.angle_alpha   90.00
_cell.angle_beta   90.00
_cell.angle_gamma   90.00
#
_symmetry.space_group_name_H-M   'P 1'
#
loop_
_entity.id
_entity.type
_entity.pdbx_description
1 polymer ?
#
loop_
_entity_poly.entity_id
_entity_poly.type
_entity_poly.pdbx_seq_one_letter_code
_entity_poly.pdbx_strand_id
1 'polypeptide(L)'
;MIWANCIFLFLKRTISIAISRVGRTSEAKDAARMALKSPWWTLGCLYQEVAEVAQWDDEQIEYVKEKVTEEGRQEDLKNGKAPAQIALDEAAFLLDLASIEGTWDDVVERISECYREAGLDDIANFVLYKD
;
A
#
# COMPACT_ATOMS: atom_id res chain seq x y z
N MET A 1 7.54 -8.73 16.74
CA MET A 1 6.39 -9.38 16.07
C MET A 1 6.03 -8.76 14.70
N ILE A 2 6.90 -7.90 14.13
CA ILE A 2 6.66 -7.20 12.84
C ILE A 2 7.14 -8.06 11.65
N TRP A 3 8.18 -8.86 11.85
CA TRP A 3 8.82 -9.67 10.81
C TRP A 3 8.00 -10.89 10.32
N ALA A 4 7.08 -11.41 11.14
CA ALA A 4 6.20 -12.52 10.73
C ALA A 4 5.19 -12.09 9.66
N ASN A 5 4.81 -10.81 9.62
CA ASN A 5 3.96 -10.25 8.56
C ASN A 5 4.74 -10.00 7.25
N CYS A 6 6.03 -9.66 7.32
CA CYS A 6 6.88 -9.45 6.14
C CYS A 6 7.09 -10.73 5.32
N ILE A 7 7.13 -11.90 5.96
CA ILE A 7 7.26 -13.19 5.25
C ILE A 7 5.93 -13.57 4.56
N PHE A 8 4.78 -13.26 5.17
CA PHE A 8 3.48 -13.43 4.53
C PHE A 8 3.26 -12.46 3.36
N LEU A 9 3.85 -11.27 3.39
CA LEU A 9 3.86 -10.31 2.29
C LEU A 9 4.61 -10.86 1.06
N PHE A 10 5.73 -11.58 1.26
CA PHE A 10 6.50 -12.15 0.15
C PHE A 10 5.81 -13.34 -0.52
N LEU A 11 5.04 -14.16 0.22
CA LEU A 11 4.37 -15.33 -0.35
C LEU A 11 3.16 -14.97 -1.24
N LYS A 12 2.54 -13.80 -1.04
CA LYS A 12 1.36 -13.36 -1.80
C LYS A 12 1.67 -12.78 -3.18
N ARG A 13 2.94 -12.40 -3.42
CA ARG A 13 3.44 -11.60 -4.55
C ARG A 13 3.27 -12.24 -5.95
N THR A 14 2.96 -13.53 -6.02
CA THR A 14 2.99 -14.28 -7.29
C THR A 14 1.86 -15.29 -7.42
N ILE A 15 1.09 -15.52 -6.35
CA ILE A 15 0.15 -16.63 -6.27
C ILE A 15 -1.13 -16.37 -7.06
N SER A 16 -1.71 -15.16 -7.00
CA SER A 16 -3.01 -14.90 -7.65
C SER A 16 -2.95 -15.06 -9.18
N ILE A 17 -1.99 -14.41 -9.84
CA ILE A 17 -1.80 -14.49 -11.30
C ILE A 17 -1.35 -15.91 -11.71
N ALA A 18 -0.49 -16.56 -10.92
CA ALA A 18 -0.05 -17.93 -11.19
C ALA A 18 -1.21 -18.95 -11.08
N ILE A 19 -2.10 -18.82 -10.10
CA ILE A 19 -3.26 -19.72 -9.93
C ILE A 19 -4.29 -19.50 -11.04
N SER A 20 -4.50 -18.26 -11.48
CA SER A 20 -5.38 -17.96 -12.62
C SER A 20 -4.93 -18.69 -13.89
N ARG A 21 -3.61 -18.76 -14.13
CA ARG A 21 -3.01 -19.50 -15.25
C ARG A 21 -3.19 -21.03 -15.17
N VAL A 22 -3.52 -21.59 -14.01
CA VAL A 22 -3.75 -23.03 -13.78
C VAL A 22 -5.26 -23.38 -13.86
N GLY A 23 -6.13 -22.42 -14.17
CA GLY A 23 -7.57 -22.64 -14.36
C GLY A 23 -8.38 -22.74 -13.06
N ARG A 24 -7.79 -22.35 -11.92
CA ARG A 24 -8.46 -22.36 -10.61
C ARG A 24 -8.96 -20.96 -10.23
N THR A 25 -10.05 -20.55 -10.86
CA THR A 25 -10.54 -19.16 -10.78
C THR A 25 -11.02 -18.74 -9.39
N SER A 26 -11.60 -19.64 -8.59
CA SER A 26 -12.05 -19.33 -7.21
C SER A 26 -10.89 -19.08 -6.26
N GLU A 27 -9.87 -19.95 -6.27
CA GLU A 27 -8.65 -19.79 -5.47
C GLU A 27 -7.87 -18.53 -5.88
N ALA A 28 -7.81 -18.23 -7.19
CA ALA A 28 -7.17 -17.02 -7.71
C ALA A 28 -7.87 -15.74 -7.23
N LYS A 29 -9.21 -15.75 -7.21
CA LYS A 29 -10.03 -14.64 -6.72
C LYS A 29 -9.83 -14.39 -5.23
N ASP A 30 -9.85 -15.44 -4.41
CA ASP A 30 -9.61 -15.29 -2.97
C ASP A 30 -8.17 -14.85 -2.67
N ALA A 31 -7.19 -15.36 -3.43
CA ALA A 31 -5.80 -14.92 -3.35
C ALA A 31 -5.65 -13.43 -3.74
N ALA A 32 -6.32 -12.98 -4.82
CA ALA A 32 -6.31 -11.58 -5.25
C ALA A 32 -6.87 -10.66 -4.17
N ARG A 33 -8.04 -11.01 -3.61
CA ARG A 33 -8.66 -10.26 -2.50
C ARG A 33 -7.76 -10.17 -1.27
N MET A 34 -7.04 -11.24 -0.96
CA MET A 34 -6.10 -11.25 0.15
C MET A 34 -4.82 -10.47 -0.13
N ALA A 35 -4.43 -10.33 -1.39
CA ALA A 35 -3.28 -9.52 -1.82
C ALA A 35 -3.61 -8.03 -1.74
N LEU A 36 -4.79 -7.62 -2.22
CA LEU A 36 -5.24 -6.21 -2.22
C LEU A 36 -5.55 -5.65 -0.82
N LYS A 37 -5.67 -6.51 0.20
CA LYS A 37 -5.71 -6.11 1.62
C LYS A 37 -4.35 -5.78 2.22
N SER A 38 -3.28 -5.99 1.46
CA SER A 38 -1.90 -5.65 1.81
C SER A 38 -1.47 -4.44 0.98
N PRO A 39 -0.43 -3.69 1.38
CA PRO A 39 0.00 -2.50 0.65
C PRO A 39 0.28 -2.84 -0.83
N TRP A 40 -0.38 -2.12 -1.73
CA TRP A 40 -0.36 -2.35 -3.18
C TRP A 40 1.03 -2.18 -3.79
N TRP A 41 1.88 -1.31 -3.24
CA TRP A 41 3.28 -1.18 -3.65
C TRP A 41 4.10 -2.48 -3.50
N THR A 42 3.58 -3.45 -2.74
CA THR A 42 4.22 -4.77 -2.58
C THR A 42 3.78 -5.82 -3.61
N LEU A 43 2.74 -5.57 -4.40
CA LEU A 43 2.10 -6.56 -5.30
C LEU A 43 3.04 -7.08 -6.39
N GLY A 44 4.01 -6.29 -6.86
CA GLY A 44 4.95 -6.68 -7.91
C GLY A 44 4.32 -6.86 -9.31
N CYS A 45 3.06 -6.44 -9.48
CA CYS A 45 2.29 -6.39 -10.72
C CYS A 45 1.35 -5.18 -10.67
N LEU A 46 0.65 -4.88 -11.76
CA LEU A 46 -0.24 -3.71 -11.79
C LEU A 46 -1.46 -3.97 -10.89
N TYR A 47 -1.86 -2.96 -10.13
CA TYR A 47 -3.06 -3.03 -9.27
C TYR A 47 -4.29 -3.49 -10.06
N GLN A 48 -4.49 -2.94 -11.27
CA GLN A 48 -5.63 -3.24 -12.15
C GLN A 48 -5.74 -4.74 -12.47
N GLU A 49 -4.61 -5.39 -12.76
CA GLU A 49 -4.58 -6.83 -13.06
C GLU A 49 -5.06 -7.67 -11.87
N VAL A 50 -4.72 -7.27 -10.64
CA VAL A 50 -5.12 -7.98 -9.42
C VAL A 50 -6.57 -7.64 -9.06
N ALA A 51 -7.00 -6.39 -9.25
CA ALA A 51 -8.37 -5.92 -9.00
C ALA A 51 -9.38 -6.63 -9.92
N GLU A 52 -9.05 -6.81 -11.19
CA GLU A 52 -9.86 -7.56 -12.15
C GLU A 52 -10.07 -9.02 -11.70
N VAL A 53 -8.99 -9.69 -11.25
CA VAL A 53 -9.08 -11.06 -10.72
C VAL A 53 -9.88 -11.13 -9.42
N ALA A 54 -9.77 -10.11 -8.56
CA ALA A 54 -10.53 -10.00 -7.32
C ALA A 54 -12.02 -9.69 -7.54
N GLN A 55 -12.37 -9.20 -8.73
CA GLN A 55 -13.65 -8.56 -9.05
C GLN A 55 -13.94 -7.44 -8.05
N TRP A 56 -12.99 -6.53 -7.91
CA TRP A 56 -13.12 -5.30 -7.13
C TRP A 56 -13.38 -4.12 -8.06
N ASP A 57 -14.27 -3.24 -7.62
CA ASP A 57 -14.55 -1.98 -8.28
C ASP A 57 -13.59 -0.87 -7.80
N ASP A 58 -13.59 0.26 -8.50
CA ASP A 58 -12.68 1.38 -8.25
C ASP A 58 -12.91 2.11 -6.90
N GLU A 59 -13.98 1.76 -6.16
CA GLU A 59 -14.31 2.34 -4.84
C GLU A 59 -13.14 2.24 -3.83
N GLN A 60 -12.31 1.20 -3.93
CA GLN A 60 -11.15 1.05 -3.04
C GLN A 60 -10.03 2.05 -3.33
N ILE A 61 -9.84 2.44 -4.61
CA ILE A 61 -8.89 3.48 -4.98
C ILE A 61 -9.35 4.82 -4.40
N GLU A 62 -10.65 5.11 -4.51
CA GLU A 62 -11.25 6.33 -3.97
C GLU A 62 -11.11 6.40 -2.43
N TYR A 63 -11.29 5.29 -1.73
CA TYR A 63 -11.05 5.21 -0.28
C TYR A 63 -9.59 5.54 0.09
N VAL A 64 -8.61 4.98 -0.63
CA VAL A 64 -7.19 5.27 -0.38
C VAL A 64 -6.89 6.75 -0.64
N LYS A 65 -7.48 7.33 -1.70
CA LYS A 65 -7.35 8.77 -1.99
C LYS A 65 -7.93 9.63 -0.88
N GLU A 66 -9.09 9.26 -0.32
CA GLU A 66 -9.70 9.95 0.82
C GLU A 66 -8.82 9.88 2.07
N LYS A 67 -8.20 8.73 2.34
CA LYS A 67 -7.33 8.57 3.52
C LYS A 67 -6.04 9.38 3.49
N VAL A 68 -5.58 9.81 2.31
CA VAL A 68 -4.40 10.68 2.16
C VAL A 68 -4.75 12.15 2.41
N THR A 69 -6.03 12.54 2.48
CA THR A 69 -6.40 13.94 2.74
C THR A 69 -6.25 14.32 4.21
N GLU A 70 -6.17 15.63 4.46
CA GLU A 70 -6.10 16.18 5.82
C GLU A 70 -7.36 15.81 6.64
N GLU A 71 -8.53 15.72 6.02
CA GLU A 71 -9.76 15.28 6.69
C GLU A 71 -9.65 13.83 7.18
N GLY A 72 -9.10 12.93 6.36
CA GLY A 72 -8.82 11.54 6.75
C GLY A 72 -7.83 11.44 7.91
N ARG A 73 -6.79 12.29 7.89
CA ARG A 73 -5.79 12.39 8.96
C ARG A 73 -6.41 12.86 10.29
N GLN A 74 -7.30 13.86 10.23
CA GLN A 74 -8.02 14.37 11.40
C GLN A 74 -9.04 13.37 11.96
N GLU A 75 -9.66 12.57 11.11
CA GLU A 75 -10.53 11.46 11.54
C GLU A 75 -9.72 10.42 12.33
N ASP A 76 -8.57 10.02 11.84
CA ASP A 76 -7.69 9.05 12.49
C ASP A 76 -7.13 9.56 13.84
N LEU A 77 -6.84 10.86 13.94
CA LEU A 77 -6.51 11.52 15.20
C LEU A 77 -7.68 11.46 16.20
N LYS A 78 -8.91 11.75 15.74
CA LYS A 78 -10.12 11.66 16.59
C LYS A 78 -10.41 10.24 17.04
N ASN A 79 -10.06 9.25 16.22
CA ASN A 79 -10.17 7.82 16.54
C ASN A 79 -9.08 7.34 17.53
N GLY A 80 -8.15 8.23 17.93
CA GLY A 80 -7.15 7.96 18.96
C GLY A 80 -5.89 7.26 18.45
N LYS A 81 -5.62 7.27 17.14
CA LYS A 81 -4.35 6.77 16.61
C LYS A 81 -3.19 7.67 17.04
N ALA A 82 -2.04 7.07 17.31
CA ALA A 82 -0.83 7.82 17.63
C ALA A 82 -0.33 8.61 16.39
N PRO A 83 0.15 9.86 16.54
CA PRO A 83 0.61 10.67 15.40
C PRO A 83 1.63 9.98 14.50
N ALA A 84 2.59 9.25 15.10
CA ALA A 84 3.58 8.47 14.36
C ALA A 84 2.96 7.35 13.50
N GLN A 85 1.90 6.69 14.00
CA GLN A 85 1.19 5.67 13.23
C GLN A 85 0.42 6.29 12.06
N ILE A 86 -0.18 7.47 12.28
CA ILE A 86 -0.89 8.20 11.22
C ILE A 86 0.07 8.60 10.10
N ALA A 87 1.26 9.09 10.44
CA ALA A 87 2.29 9.41 9.46
C ALA A 87 2.75 8.18 8.67
N LEU A 88 2.90 7.01 9.33
CA LEU A 88 3.24 5.76 8.64
C LEU A 88 2.12 5.25 7.74
N ASP A 89 0.85 5.36 8.18
CA ASP A 89 -0.31 5.00 7.38
C ASP A 89 -0.40 5.90 6.13
N GLU A 90 -0.19 7.22 6.29
CA GLU A 90 -0.14 8.20 5.19
C GLU A 90 0.95 7.85 4.16
N ALA A 91 2.18 7.56 4.62
CA ALA A 91 3.26 7.10 3.74
C ALA A 91 2.87 5.83 2.98
N ALA A 92 2.22 4.85 3.63
CA ALA A 92 1.80 3.62 2.97
C ALA A 92 0.75 3.89 1.87
N PHE A 93 -0.22 4.77 2.11
CA PHE A 93 -1.21 5.14 1.12
C PHE A 93 -0.61 5.92 -0.06
N LEU A 94 0.34 6.82 0.20
CA LEU A 94 1.06 7.55 -0.86
C LEU A 94 1.86 6.60 -1.76
N LEU A 95 2.52 5.60 -1.18
CA LEU A 95 3.22 4.55 -1.92
C LEU A 95 2.27 3.74 -2.81
N ASP A 96 1.09 3.40 -2.29
CA ASP A 96 0.06 2.66 -3.04
C ASP A 96 -0.50 3.48 -4.20
N LEU A 97 -0.76 4.77 -3.98
CA LEU A 97 -1.27 5.66 -5.01
C LEU A 97 -0.22 5.91 -6.11
N ALA A 98 1.03 6.20 -5.74
CA ALA A 98 2.12 6.39 -6.69
C ALA A 98 2.44 5.12 -7.49
N SER A 99 2.22 3.93 -6.91
CA SER A 99 2.32 2.66 -7.64
C SER A 99 1.28 2.52 -8.75
N ILE A 100 0.09 3.08 -8.55
CA ILE A 100 -1.00 3.06 -9.53
C ILE A 100 -0.80 4.13 -10.60
N GLU A 101 -0.53 5.37 -10.16
CA GLU A 101 -0.49 6.53 -11.05
C GLU A 101 0.89 6.72 -11.72
N GLY A 102 1.92 6.03 -11.22
CA GLY A 102 3.30 6.15 -11.72
C GLY A 102 4.00 7.45 -11.31
N THR A 103 3.49 8.13 -10.28
CA THR A 103 3.89 9.48 -9.85
C THR A 103 4.85 9.46 -8.66
N TRP A 104 5.82 8.53 -8.67
CA TRP A 104 6.78 8.34 -7.57
C TRP A 104 7.57 9.58 -7.20
N ASP A 105 8.01 10.34 -8.20
CA ASP A 105 8.80 11.55 -8.01
C ASP A 105 8.01 12.67 -7.30
N ASP A 106 6.69 12.68 -7.44
CA ASP A 106 5.82 13.73 -6.88
C ASP A 106 5.55 13.53 -5.39
N VAL A 107 5.63 12.28 -4.90
CA VAL A 107 5.28 11.92 -3.51
C VAL A 107 6.50 11.66 -2.63
N VAL A 108 7.70 11.53 -3.20
CA VAL A 108 8.91 11.09 -2.49
C VAL A 108 9.28 12.00 -1.32
N GLU A 109 9.11 13.32 -1.49
CA GLU A 109 9.38 14.30 -0.43
C GLU A 109 8.40 14.14 0.73
N ARG A 110 7.10 14.01 0.44
CA ARG A 110 6.07 13.81 1.47
C ARG A 110 6.26 12.50 2.23
N ILE A 111 6.59 11.41 1.52
CA ILE A 111 6.89 10.11 2.15
C ILE A 111 8.07 10.22 3.12
N SER A 112 9.13 10.94 2.72
CA SER A 112 10.27 11.20 3.61
C SER A 112 9.85 11.97 4.86
N GLU A 113 9.02 13.01 4.73
CA GLU A 113 8.48 13.75 5.89
C GLU A 113 7.67 12.85 6.82
N CYS A 114 6.79 11.99 6.29
CA CYS A 114 6.04 11.02 7.06
C CYS A 114 6.95 10.10 7.90
N TYR A 115 8.05 9.61 7.32
CA TYR A 115 9.03 8.81 8.06
C TYR A 115 9.73 9.63 9.16
N ARG A 116 10.02 10.91 8.92
CA ARG A 116 10.58 11.80 9.93
C ARG A 116 9.60 12.09 11.07
N GLU A 117 8.32 12.33 10.76
CA GLU A 117 7.24 12.48 11.75
C GLU A 117 7.07 11.22 12.62
N ALA A 118 7.39 10.04 12.06
CA ALA A 118 7.40 8.77 12.77
C ALA A 118 8.71 8.49 13.56
N GLY A 119 9.70 9.38 13.48
CA GLY A 119 11.00 9.24 14.16
C GLY A 119 11.97 8.28 13.45
N LEU A 120 11.80 8.06 12.14
CA LEU A 120 12.62 7.18 11.31
C LEU A 120 13.51 7.99 10.35
N ASP A 121 14.37 8.85 10.90
CA ASP A 121 15.21 9.79 10.15
C ASP A 121 16.13 9.10 9.12
N ASP A 122 16.70 7.94 9.46
CA ASP A 122 17.56 7.19 8.54
C ASP A 122 16.79 6.73 7.29
N ILE A 123 15.52 6.33 7.46
CA ILE A 123 14.65 5.92 6.35
C ILE A 123 14.23 7.13 5.53
N ALA A 124 13.90 8.25 6.18
CA ALA A 124 13.59 9.50 5.49
C ALA A 124 14.74 9.95 4.57
N ASN A 125 15.97 9.91 5.06
CA ASN A 125 17.16 10.24 4.27
C ASN A 125 17.41 9.23 3.15
N PHE A 126 17.17 7.94 3.40
CA PHE A 126 17.30 6.89 2.39
C PHE A 126 16.32 7.10 1.22
N VAL A 127 15.07 7.46 1.51
CA VAL A 127 14.04 7.70 0.47
C VAL A 127 14.41 8.85 -0.47
N LEU A 128 15.10 9.88 0.04
CA LEU A 128 15.55 11.03 -0.75
C LEU A 128 16.90 10.80 -1.46
N TYR A 129 17.58 9.69 -1.19
CA TYR A 129 18.89 9.43 -1.75
C TYR A 129 18.80 9.24 -3.27
N LYS A 130 19.60 10.01 -4.02
CA LYS A 130 19.77 9.89 -5.47
C LYS A 130 21.26 9.62 -5.75
N ASP A 131 21.54 8.57 -6.50
CA ASP A 131 22.91 8.21 -6.96
C ASP A 131 23.46 9.22 -7.98
#